data_AF-A0A6V7H1K1-F1
#
_entry.id   AF-A0A6V7H1K1-F1
#
_cell.length_a   1.000
_cell.length_b   1.000
_cell.length_c   1.000
_cell.angle_alpha   90.00
_cell.angle_beta   90.00
_cell.angle_gamma   90.00
#
_symmetry.space_group_name_H-M   'P 1'
#
loop_
_entity.id
_entity.type
_entity.pdbx_description
1 polymer ?
#
loop_
_entity_poly.entity_id
_entity_poly.type
_entity_poly.pdbx_seq_one_letter_code
_entity_poly.pdbx_strand_id
1 'polypeptide(L)'
;MIFLYTGGTSLRTITPFLREKIVLPNNTTLRPLPCPGYFFFNEQLSPNYEIIFFVQVFCGFINYTTLSGSLGLCTILCLHMCSMLRILGNKMNKLSNLQKTDEDTVQKEIVDIVEYHTKFKG
;
A
#
# COMPACT_ATOMS: atom_id res chain seq x y z
N MET A 1 -6.40 -8.48 -3.67
CA MET A 1 -4.98 -8.91 -3.73
C MET A 1 -4.35 -9.05 -2.35
N ILE A 2 -4.51 -8.08 -1.44
CA ILE A 2 -3.99 -8.14 -0.05
C ILE A 2 -4.39 -9.43 0.68
N PHE A 3 -5.68 -9.78 0.67
CA PHE A 3 -6.21 -10.98 1.32
C PHE A 3 -5.71 -12.28 0.69
N LEU A 4 -5.42 -12.29 -0.61
CA LEU A 4 -4.95 -13.49 -1.32
C LEU A 4 -3.45 -13.73 -1.09
N TYR A 5 -2.63 -12.66 -1.10
CA TYR A 5 -1.18 -12.75 -0.87
C TYR A 5 -0.83 -12.89 0.62
N THR A 6 -1.48 -12.10 1.48
CA THR A 6 -1.40 -12.26 2.94
C THR A 6 -2.01 -13.60 3.33
N GLY A 7 -3.16 -13.98 2.78
CA GLY A 7 -3.76 -15.30 3.04
C GLY A 7 -2.84 -16.45 2.62
N GLY A 8 -2.23 -16.40 1.44
CA GLY A 8 -1.32 -17.45 0.97
C GLY A 8 -0.04 -17.57 1.81
N THR A 9 0.57 -16.45 2.20
CA THR A 9 1.78 -16.43 3.03
C THR A 9 1.46 -16.77 4.48
N SER A 10 0.45 -16.13 5.06
CA SER A 10 -0.06 -16.44 6.40
C SER A 10 -0.51 -17.89 6.51
N LEU A 11 -1.21 -18.46 5.52
CA LEU A 11 -1.60 -19.88 5.57
C LEU A 11 -0.37 -20.78 5.55
N ARG A 12 0.69 -20.49 4.77
CA ARG A 12 1.91 -21.31 4.82
C ARG A 12 2.67 -21.18 6.15
N THR A 13 2.58 -20.03 6.82
CA THR A 13 3.14 -19.82 8.16
C THR A 13 2.25 -20.35 9.30
N ILE A 14 0.93 -20.41 9.10
CA ILE A 14 -0.09 -20.84 10.08
C ILE A 14 -0.44 -22.34 9.94
N THR A 15 -0.26 -22.95 8.77
CA THR A 15 -0.48 -24.40 8.59
C THR A 15 0.35 -25.23 9.60
N PRO A 16 1.63 -24.93 9.86
CA PRO A 16 2.35 -25.62 10.93
C PRO A 16 1.92 -25.20 12.35
N PHE A 17 1.22 -24.06 12.53
CA PHE A 17 0.59 -23.63 13.80
C PHE A 17 -0.67 -24.44 14.17
N LEU A 18 -1.41 -24.93 13.18
CA LEU A 18 -2.60 -25.77 13.37
C LEU A 18 -2.29 -27.27 13.42
N ARG A 19 -1.03 -27.67 13.17
CA ARG A 19 -0.63 -29.08 13.18
C ARG A 19 -0.53 -29.57 14.62
N GLU A 20 -1.50 -30.40 14.99
CA GLU A 20 -1.66 -30.95 16.32
C GLU A 20 -0.52 -31.87 16.77
N LYS A 21 -0.44 -32.05 18.09
CA LYS A 21 0.59 -32.77 18.82
C LYS A 21 0.78 -34.20 18.33
N ILE A 22 1.94 -34.51 17.74
CA ILE A 22 2.25 -35.88 17.29
C ILE A 22 2.69 -36.69 18.51
N VAL A 23 1.83 -37.60 18.98
CA VAL A 23 2.16 -38.54 20.06
C VAL A 23 2.87 -39.73 19.43
N LEU A 24 4.16 -39.91 19.73
CA LEU A 24 4.95 -41.05 19.27
C LEU A 24 4.64 -42.27 20.17
N PRO A 25 4.62 -43.51 19.65
CA PRO A 25 4.29 -44.73 20.41
C PRO A 25 5.16 -45.02 21.65
N ASN A 26 6.24 -44.27 21.88
CA ASN A 26 7.12 -44.42 23.04
C ASN A 26 6.70 -43.58 24.27
N ASN A 27 5.42 -43.24 24.40
CA ASN A 27 4.87 -42.43 25.50
C ASN A 27 5.58 -41.07 25.70
N THR A 28 6.22 -40.56 24.64
CA THR A 28 6.95 -39.29 24.64
C THR A 28 6.07 -38.26 23.94
N THR A 29 5.58 -37.27 24.70
CA THR A 29 4.64 -36.29 24.17
C THR A 29 5.37 -35.20 23.40
N LEU A 30 5.69 -35.44 22.13
CA LEU A 30 6.30 -34.44 21.25
C LEU A 30 5.33 -33.27 21.07
N ARG A 31 5.64 -32.07 21.56
CA ARG A 31 4.84 -30.86 21.33
C ARG A 31 5.41 -30.15 20.10
N PRO A 32 4.85 -30.36 18.89
CA PRO A 32 5.37 -29.73 17.68
C PRO A 32 5.17 -28.22 17.80
N LEU A 33 6.25 -27.48 17.56
CA LEU A 33 6.20 -26.04 17.48
C LEU A 33 5.59 -25.61 16.14
N PRO A 34 4.93 -24.44 16.09
CA PRO A 34 4.36 -23.89 14.87
C PRO A 34 5.36 -23.61 13.74
N CYS A 35 6.67 -23.60 14.00
CA CYS A 35 7.70 -23.74 12.97
C CYS A 35 8.68 -24.83 13.42
N PRO A 36 9.04 -25.80 12.56
CA PRO A 36 10.25 -26.58 12.77
C PRO A 36 11.46 -25.66 12.56
N GLY A 37 11.94 -25.05 13.63
CA GLY A 37 13.24 -24.38 13.67
C GLY A 37 14.23 -25.28 14.38
N TYR A 38 15.47 -25.37 13.91
CA TYR A 38 16.53 -25.97 14.70
C TYR A 38 16.84 -25.01 15.86
N PHE A 39 16.22 -25.21 17.03
CA PHE A 39 16.60 -24.47 18.22
C PHE A 39 17.71 -25.23 18.93
N PHE A 40 18.80 -24.53 19.30
CA PHE A 40 19.94 -25.11 20.00
C PHE A 40 19.64 -25.52 21.46
N PHE A 41 18.38 -25.41 21.91
CA PHE A 41 17.94 -25.66 23.29
C PHE A 41 16.78 -26.65 23.34
N ASN A 42 16.61 -27.38 24.44
CA ASN A 42 15.53 -28.36 24.63
C ASN A 42 14.14 -27.69 24.57
N GLU A 43 13.48 -27.78 23.41
CA GLU A 43 12.16 -27.18 23.11
C GLU A 43 11.00 -27.83 23.88
N GLN A 44 11.21 -29.02 24.44
CA GLN A 44 10.20 -29.83 25.13
C GLN A 44 10.16 -29.63 26.65
N LEU A 45 11.11 -28.89 27.22
CA LEU A 45 11.14 -28.59 28.66
C LEU A 45 10.43 -27.25 28.94
N SER A 46 9.46 -27.26 29.84
CA SER A 46 8.91 -26.02 30.41
C SER A 46 10.05 -25.33 31.19
N PRO A 47 10.33 -24.02 30.95
CA PRO A 47 9.43 -22.96 30.43
C PRO A 47 9.66 -22.51 28.98
N ASN A 48 10.65 -23.09 28.27
CA ASN A 48 11.08 -22.60 26.96
C ASN A 48 9.98 -22.68 25.88
N TYR A 49 9.14 -23.71 25.96
CA TYR A 49 8.01 -23.90 25.05
C TYR A 49 7.04 -22.70 25.06
N GLU A 50 6.73 -22.16 26.23
CA GLU A 50 5.76 -21.06 26.35
C GLU A 50 6.32 -19.78 25.74
N ILE A 51 7.61 -19.49 25.98
CA ILE A 51 8.30 -18.33 25.40
C ILE A 51 8.30 -18.40 23.88
N ILE A 52 8.65 -19.55 23.31
CA ILE A 52 8.70 -19.70 21.84
C ILE A 52 7.30 -19.58 21.25
N PHE A 53 6.28 -20.12 21.92
CA PHE A 53 4.88 -19.95 21.52
C PHE A 53 4.47 -18.47 21.50
N PHE A 54 4.75 -17.72 22.56
CA PHE A 54 4.46 -16.28 22.63
C PHE A 54 5.20 -15.49 21.54
N VAL A 55 6.50 -15.74 21.36
CA VAL A 55 7.31 -15.09 20.32
C VAL A 55 6.74 -15.38 18.94
N GLN A 56 6.27 -16.60 18.70
CA GLN A 56 5.73 -16.98 17.40
C GLN A 56 4.36 -16.35 17.11
N VAL A 57 3.47 -16.25 18.11
CA VAL A 57 2.21 -15.50 18.01
C VAL A 57 2.50 -14.03 17.74
N PHE A 58 3.45 -13.44 18.48
CA PHE A 58 3.81 -12.04 18.34
C PHE A 58 4.43 -11.74 16.97
N CYS A 59 5.27 -12.65 16.47
CA CYS A 59 5.85 -12.56 15.13
C CYS A 59 4.75 -12.61 14.05
N GLY A 60 3.81 -13.54 14.16
CA GLY A 60 2.66 -13.61 13.24
C GLY A 60 1.83 -12.32 13.24
N PHE A 61 1.56 -11.77 14.44
CA PHE A 61 0.82 -10.52 14.59
C PHE A 61 1.56 -9.32 13.96
N ILE A 62 2.86 -9.17 14.26
CA ILE A 62 3.69 -8.09 13.69
C ILE A 62 3.72 -8.18 12.16
N ASN A 63 3.93 -9.38 11.61
CA ASN A 63 3.97 -9.58 10.16
C ASN A 63 2.63 -9.22 9.51
N TYR A 64 1.52 -9.67 10.10
CA TYR A 64 0.18 -9.34 9.61
C TYR A 64 -0.09 -7.83 9.61
N THR A 65 0.15 -7.16 10.74
CA THR A 65 -0.06 -5.71 10.88
C THR A 65 0.87 -4.90 9.97
N THR A 66 2.14 -5.30 9.85
CA THR A 66 3.12 -4.62 8.98
C THR A 66 2.73 -4.74 7.51
N LEU A 67 2.30 -5.93 7.08
CA LEU A 67 1.88 -6.17 5.71
C LEU A 67 0.59 -5.42 5.36
N SER A 68 -0.42 -5.47 6.25
CA SER A 68 -1.67 -4.73 6.04
C SER A 68 -1.44 -3.22 6.05
N GLY A 69 -0.60 -2.73 6.97
CA GLY A 69 -0.28 -1.32 7.12
C GLY A 69 0.49 -0.77 5.92
N SER A 70 1.57 -1.44 5.51
CA SER A 70 2.39 -1.03 4.35
C SER A 70 1.56 -0.95 3.07
N LEU A 71 0.68 -1.92 2.84
CA LEU A 71 -0.13 -1.95 1.62
C LEU A 71 -1.27 -0.92 1.63
N GLY A 72 -1.86 -0.65 2.81
CA GLY A 72 -2.79 0.45 2.99
C GLY A 72 -2.14 1.80 2.70
N LEU A 73 -0.96 2.05 3.28
CA LEU A 73 -0.19 3.28 3.04
C LEU A 73 0.19 3.42 1.57
N CYS A 74 0.69 2.35 0.93
CA CYS A 74 1.04 2.35 -0.49
C CYS A 74 -0.17 2.74 -1.37
N THR A 75 -1.35 2.18 -1.08
CA THR A 75 -2.59 2.49 -1.81
C THR A 75 -2.98 3.95 -1.66
N ILE A 76 -2.96 4.48 -0.42
CA ILE A 76 -3.29 5.87 -0.14
C ILE A 76 -2.31 6.81 -0.86
N LEU A 77 -1.01 6.55 -0.78
CA LEU A 77 0.02 7.36 -1.44
C LEU A 77 -0.15 7.35 -2.96
N CYS A 78 -0.45 6.20 -3.54
CA CYS A 78 -0.70 6.07 -4.98
C CYS A 78 -1.93 6.89 -5.40
N LEU A 79 -3.06 6.74 -4.69
CA LEU A 79 -4.27 7.52 -4.95
C LEU A 79 -4.06 9.03 -4.77
N HIS A 80 -3.28 9.42 -3.76
CA HIS A 80 -2.92 10.81 -3.52
C HIS A 80 -2.08 11.37 -4.67
N MET A 81 -1.03 10.67 -5.10
CA MET A 81 -0.21 11.04 -6.25
C MET A 81 -1.05 11.16 -7.53
N CYS A 82 -1.91 10.18 -7.82
CA CYS A 82 -2.81 10.21 -8.97
C CYS A 82 -3.76 11.41 -8.93
N SER A 83 -4.25 11.76 -7.75
CA SER A 83 -5.13 12.92 -7.58
C SER A 83 -4.39 14.24 -7.74
N MET A 84 -3.20 14.36 -7.16
CA MET A 84 -2.32 15.53 -7.31
C MET A 84 -1.92 15.74 -8.77
N LEU A 85 -1.59 14.67 -9.49
CA LEU A 85 -1.26 14.73 -10.91
C LEU A 85 -2.45 15.22 -11.75
N ARG A 86 -3.66 14.73 -11.47
CA ARG A 86 -4.89 15.16 -12.16
C ARG A 86 -5.17 16.65 -11.93
N ILE A 87 -5.01 17.12 -10.70
CA ILE A 87 -5.19 18.54 -10.35
C ILE A 87 -4.16 19.40 -11.08
N LEU A 88 -2.89 18.98 -11.09
CA LEU A 88 -1.81 19.68 -11.79
C LEU A 88 -2.08 19.75 -13.30
N GLY A 89 -2.48 18.64 -13.92
CA GLY A 89 -2.84 18.58 -15.33
C GLY A 89 -4.01 19.53 -15.67
N ASN A 90 -5.04 19.57 -14.83
CA ASN A 90 -6.15 20.51 -15.00
C ASN A 90 -5.69 21.97 -14.89
N LYS A 91 -4.78 22.26 -13.96
CA LYS A 91 -4.22 23.62 -13.80
C LYS A 91 -3.40 24.02 -15.03
N MET A 92 -2.59 23.11 -15.58
CA MET A 92 -1.84 23.34 -16.82
C MET A 92 -2.77 23.59 -18.01
N ASN A 93 -3.81 22.76 -18.19
CA ASN A 93 -4.80 22.96 -19.24
C ASN A 93 -5.55 24.28 -19.09
N LYS A 94 -5.93 24.67 -17.87
CA LYS A 94 -6.58 25.96 -17.62
C LYS A 94 -5.65 27.12 -18.00
N LEU A 95 -4.37 27.03 -17.66
CA LEU A 95 -3.39 28.07 -18.00
C LEU A 95 -3.18 28.18 -19.52
N SER A 96 -3.10 27.05 -20.22
CA SER A 96 -3.00 27.02 -21.69
C SER A 96 -4.24 27.61 -22.37
N ASN A 97 -5.44 27.32 -21.86
CA ASN A 97 -6.67 27.92 -22.40
C ASN A 97 -6.76 29.42 -22.09
N LEU A 98 -6.37 29.85 -20.89
CA LEU A 98 -6.32 31.28 -20.56
C LEU A 98 -5.37 32.04 -21.49
N GLN A 99 -4.20 31.48 -21.80
CA GLN A 99 -3.27 32.10 -22.75
C GLN A 99 -3.90 32.25 -24.15
N LYS A 100 -4.60 31.22 -24.66
CA LYS A 100 -5.29 31.31 -25.95
C LYS A 100 -6.42 32.33 -25.95
N THR A 101 -7.20 32.38 -24.87
CA THR A 101 -8.29 33.36 -24.73
C THR A 101 -7.75 34.79 -24.58
N ASP A 102 -6.62 34.97 -23.89
CA ASP A 102 -5.97 36.27 -23.75
C ASP A 102 -5.46 36.77 -25.12
N GLU A 103 -4.76 35.92 -25.88
CA GLU A 103 -4.32 36.25 -27.24
C GLU A 103 -5.50 36.61 -28.17
N ASP A 104 -6.60 35.85 -28.13
CA ASP A 104 -7.80 36.11 -28.94
C ASP A 104 -8.54 37.40 -28.50
N THR A 105 -8.61 37.65 -27.19
CA THR A 105 -9.22 38.87 -26.63
C THR A 105 -8.39 40.10 -27.00
N VAL A 106 -7.07 40.02 -26.86
CA VAL A 106 -6.14 41.09 -27.25
C VAL A 106 -6.21 41.35 -28.76
N GLN A 107 -6.26 40.30 -29.60
CA GLN A 107 -6.45 40.47 -31.04
C GLN A 107 -7.77 41.17 -31.36
N LYS A 108 -8.87 40.82 -30.68
CA LYS A 108 -10.19 41.40 -30.92
C LYS A 108 -10.25 42.88 -30.55
N GLU A 109 -9.67 43.27 -29.42
CA GLU A 109 -9.56 44.68 -29.02
C GLU A 109 -8.70 45.48 -30.03
N ILE A 110 -7.60 44.91 -30.51
CA ILE A 110 -6.76 45.56 -31.53
C ILE A 110 -7.54 45.77 -32.84
N VAL A 111 -8.33 44.78 -33.27
CA VAL A 111 -9.17 44.89 -34.48
C VAL A 111 -10.23 45.98 -34.30
N ASP A 112 -10.90 46.04 -33.14
CA ASP A 112 -11.94 47.04 -32.86
C ASP A 112 -11.37 48.47 -32.89
N ILE A 113 -10.18 48.68 -32.30
CA ILE A 113 -9.45 49.95 -32.33
C ILE A 113 -9.09 50.34 -33.77
N VAL A 114 -8.56 49.40 -34.56
CA VAL A 114 -8.18 49.67 -35.97
C VAL A 114 -9.40 50.03 -36.82
N GLU A 115 -10.53 49.35 -36.64
CA GLU A 115 -11.76 49.66 -37.37
C GLU A 115 -12.30 51.05 -37.00
N TYR A 116 -12.29 51.39 -35.70
CA TYR A 116 -12.73 52.71 -35.22
C TYR A 116 -11.88 53.84 -35.81
N HIS A 117 -10.56 53.67 -35.84
CA HIS A 117 -9.64 54.63 -36.46
C HIS A 117 -9.80 54.73 -37.99
N THR A 118 -10.17 53.64 -38.66
CA THR A 118 -10.36 53.63 -40.11
C THR A 118 -11.69 54.29 -40.51
N LYS A 119 -12.76 54.11 -39.73
CA LYS A 119 -14.06 54.79 -39.92
C LYS A 119 -14.01 56.29 -39.65
N PHE A 120 -13.16 56.75 -38.74
CA PHE A 120 -13.04 58.17 -38.40
C PHE A 120 -12.16 58.98 -39.37
N LYS A 121 -11.40 58.30 -40.23
CA LYS A 121 -10.45 58.91 -41.18
C LYS A 121 -10.91 58.84 -42.65
N GLY A 122 -12.12 58.38 -42.91
CA GLY A 122 -12.82 58.47 -44.21
C GLY A 122 -13.95 59.48 -44.15
#